data_AF-A0A3N6P9W5-F1
#
_entry.id   AF-A0A3N6P9W5-F1
#
_cell.length_a   1.000
_cell.length_b   1.000
_cell.length_c   1.000
_cell.angle_alpha   90.00
_cell.angle_beta   90.00
_cell.angle_gamma   90.00
#
_symmetry.space_group_name_H-M   'P 1'
#
loop_
_entity.id
_entity.type
_entity.pdbx_description
1 polymer ?
#
loop_
_entity_poly.entity_id
_entity_poly.type
_entity_poly.pdbx_seq_one_letter_code
_entity_poly.pdbx_strand_id
1 'polypeptide(L)'
;MYRDGRDCYCSARNHVNVVQGKSIERYAKYWKKCVDARLNQGNNPNILDVKYEELTLDPETVIKQTMNFLEEDYHPSQLDPNQYSQNTITNSKRPEFSQLSKPINSSRINRYKQELTSEQIDKFNQIAGNQLKQIGYEV
;
A
#
# COMPACT_ATOMS: atom_id res chain seq x y z
N MET A 1 -4.35 -1.52 5.85
CA MET A 1 -3.29 -1.92 4.90
C MET A 1 -2.12 -0.96 5.04
N TYR A 2 -0.90 -1.48 5.05
CA TYR A 2 0.34 -0.69 5.01
C TYR A 2 1.27 -1.20 3.92
N ARG A 3 2.22 -0.35 3.52
CA ARG A 3 3.13 -0.55 2.40
C ARG A 3 4.40 0.27 2.63
N ASP A 4 5.52 -0.13 2.03
CA ASP A 4 6.74 0.66 2.04
C ASP A 4 6.47 2.10 1.57
N GLY A 5 6.73 3.07 2.43
CA GLY A 5 6.47 4.48 2.18
C GLY A 5 7.21 5.03 0.95
N ARG A 6 8.35 4.45 0.59
CA ARG A 6 9.15 4.84 -0.56
C ARG A 6 8.48 4.39 -1.87
N ASP A 7 7.93 3.18 -1.91
CA ASP A 7 7.13 2.69 -3.04
C ASP A 7 5.79 3.45 -3.18
N CYS A 8 5.20 3.80 -2.04
CA CYS A 8 4.04 4.69 -1.98
C CYS A 8 4.37 6.05 -2.62
N TYR A 9 5.54 6.62 -2.32
CA TYR A 9 5.99 7.87 -2.93
C TYR A 9 6.16 7.76 -4.46
N CYS A 10 6.76 6.68 -4.96
CA CYS A 10 6.88 6.42 -6.41
C CYS A 10 5.53 6.43 -7.13
N SER A 11 4.46 6.05 -6.43
CA SER A 11 3.09 6.07 -6.97
C SER A 11 2.45 7.45 -6.81
N ALA A 12 2.63 8.08 -5.65
CA ALA A 12 2.06 9.40 -5.33
C ALA A 12 2.64 10.54 -6.16
N ARG A 13 3.94 10.52 -6.49
CA ARG A 13 4.61 11.62 -7.22
C ARG A 13 4.03 11.88 -8.62
N ASN A 14 3.42 10.86 -9.21
CA ASN A 14 2.80 10.92 -10.53
C ASN A 14 1.27 11.02 -10.47
N HIS A 15 0.67 11.07 -9.27
CA HIS A 15 -0.77 11.03 -9.08
C HIS A 15 -1.32 12.44 -8.81
N VAL A 16 -2.10 12.97 -9.75
CA VAL A 16 -2.61 14.37 -9.71
C VAL A 16 -3.40 14.70 -8.45
N ASN A 17 -4.14 13.73 -7.90
CA ASN A 17 -4.95 13.91 -6.68
C ASN A 17 -4.16 13.73 -5.37
N VAL A 18 -2.86 13.36 -5.42
CA VAL A 18 -2.03 13.20 -4.22
C VAL A 18 -1.11 14.40 -4.09
N VAL A 19 -1.65 15.51 -3.57
CA VAL A 19 -0.95 16.80 -3.48
C VAL A 19 0.37 16.70 -2.70
N GLN A 20 0.44 15.81 -1.71
CA GLN A 20 1.62 15.54 -0.90
C GLN A 20 2.75 14.91 -1.73
N GLY A 21 2.44 14.21 -2.82
CA GLY A 21 3.41 13.53 -3.69
C GLY A 21 4.31 14.48 -4.48
N LYS A 22 4.01 15.78 -4.52
CA LYS A 22 4.82 16.79 -5.23
C LYS A 22 6.22 17.00 -4.61
N SER A 23 6.43 16.60 -3.36
CA SER A 23 7.73 16.65 -2.68
C SER A 23 7.92 15.41 -1.84
N ILE A 24 9.12 14.84 -1.89
CA ILE A 24 9.45 13.66 -1.09
C ILE A 24 9.38 13.94 0.41
N GLU A 25 9.76 15.12 0.85
CA GLU A 25 9.68 15.53 2.26
C GLU A 25 8.23 15.66 2.71
N ARG A 26 7.39 16.30 1.88
CA ARG A 26 5.97 16.46 2.19
C ARG A 26 5.29 15.10 2.26
N TYR A 27 5.60 14.21 1.33
CA TYR A 27 5.04 12.87 1.31
C TYR A 27 5.56 12.02 2.47
N ALA A 28 6.85 12.04 2.78
CA ALA A 28 7.43 11.30 3.89
C ALA A 28 6.84 11.73 5.24
N LYS A 29 6.65 13.04 5.47
CA LYS A 29 5.98 13.57 6.67
C LYS A 29 4.52 13.11 6.76
N TYR A 30 3.81 13.13 5.62
CA TYR A 30 2.43 12.67 5.55
C TYR A 30 2.32 11.17 5.83
N TRP A 31 3.14 10.36 5.17
CA TRP A 31 3.19 8.91 5.36
C TRP A 31 3.54 8.56 6.81
N LYS A 32 4.56 9.22 7.38
CA LYS A 32 4.94 9.10 8.79
C LYS A 32 3.73 9.33 9.71
N LYS A 33 2.99 10.43 9.51
CA LYS A 33 1.79 10.75 10.29
C LYS A 33 0.73 9.66 10.20
N CYS A 34 0.52 9.07 9.04
CA CYS A 34 -0.43 7.96 8.86
C CYS A 34 0.00 6.69 9.61
N VAL A 35 1.29 6.34 9.54
CA VAL A 35 1.84 5.19 10.27
C VAL A 35 1.76 5.43 11.78
N ASP A 36 2.18 6.61 12.26
CA ASP A 36 2.09 6.97 13.67
C ASP A 36 0.64 6.90 14.18
N ALA A 37 -0.34 7.38 13.39
CA ALA A 37 -1.75 7.29 13.75
C ALA A 37 -2.23 5.84 13.94
N ARG A 38 -1.76 4.90 13.09
CA ARG A 38 -2.05 3.48 13.26
C ARG A 38 -1.32 2.88 14.46
N LEU A 39 -0.03 3.16 14.63
CA LEU A 39 0.78 2.65 15.75
C LEU A 39 0.23 3.12 17.10
N ASN A 40 -0.28 4.35 17.18
CA ASN A 40 -0.91 4.90 18.39
C ASN A 40 -2.20 4.18 18.80
N GLN A 41 -2.83 3.40 17.92
CA GLN A 41 -3.96 2.53 18.30
C GLN A 41 -3.50 1.28 19.06
N GLY A 42 -2.20 1.00 19.11
CA GLY A 42 -1.63 -0.17 19.78
C GLY A 42 -2.13 -1.48 19.20
N ASN A 43 -2.05 -2.53 20.03
CA ASN A 43 -2.72 -3.79 19.75
C ASN A 43 -4.23 -3.60 19.94
N ASN A 44 -4.99 -3.80 18.87
CA ASN A 44 -6.44 -3.63 18.88
C ASN A 44 -7.05 -4.83 18.15
N PRO A 45 -7.86 -5.67 18.83
CA PRO A 45 -8.46 -6.85 18.22
C PRO A 45 -9.44 -6.51 17.10
N ASN A 46 -9.91 -5.26 17.01
CA ASN A 46 -10.79 -4.79 15.94
C ASN A 46 -10.02 -4.20 14.74
N ILE A 47 -8.68 -4.35 14.69
CA ILE A 47 -7.87 -3.86 13.58
C ILE A 47 -6.99 -4.99 13.03
N LEU A 48 -7.19 -5.34 11.77
CA LEU A 48 -6.30 -6.21 11.01
C LEU A 48 -5.35 -5.37 10.13
N ASP A 49 -4.05 -5.52 10.35
CA ASP A 49 -3.04 -4.92 9.49
C ASP A 49 -2.67 -5.85 8.35
N VAL A 50 -3.04 -5.46 7.13
CA VAL A 50 -2.64 -6.17 5.91
C VAL A 50 -1.41 -5.51 5.29
N LYS A 51 -0.32 -6.28 5.12
CA LYS A 51 0.87 -5.83 4.40
C LYS A 51 0.64 -5.95 2.90
N TYR A 52 0.83 -4.86 2.16
CA TYR A 52 0.64 -4.84 0.71
C TYR A 52 1.53 -5.84 -0.02
N GLU A 53 2.79 -5.95 0.40
CA GLU A 53 3.76 -6.86 -0.22
C GLU A 53 3.34 -8.33 -0.04
N GLU A 54 2.80 -8.70 1.11
CA GLU A 54 2.26 -10.05 1.34
C GLU A 54 1.00 -10.30 0.52
N LEU A 55 0.06 -9.35 0.50
CA LEU A 55 -1.17 -9.44 -0.29
C LEU A 55 -0.88 -9.63 -1.79
N THR A 56 0.17 -8.98 -2.29
CA THR A 56 0.51 -9.05 -3.72
C THR A 56 1.36 -10.26 -4.10
N LEU A 57 2.02 -10.91 -3.13
CA LEU A 57 2.79 -12.14 -3.34
C LEU A 57 1.94 -13.40 -3.12
N ASP A 58 1.06 -13.39 -2.12
CA ASP A 58 0.17 -14.50 -1.78
C ASP A 58 -1.24 -13.97 -1.42
N PRO A 59 -2.02 -13.54 -2.42
CA PRO A 59 -3.33 -12.96 -2.19
C PRO A 59 -4.32 -13.93 -1.57
N GLU A 60 -4.23 -15.23 -1.86
CA GLU A 60 -5.14 -16.23 -1.33
C GLU A 60 -5.02 -16.36 0.20
N THR A 61 -3.81 -16.49 0.70
CA THR A 61 -3.57 -16.57 2.15
C THR A 61 -4.06 -15.30 2.85
N VAL A 62 -3.71 -14.13 2.31
CA VAL A 62 -4.06 -12.85 2.96
C VAL A 62 -5.57 -12.58 2.91
N ILE A 63 -6.26 -12.91 1.82
CA ILE A 63 -7.72 -12.77 1.75
C ILE A 63 -8.40 -13.77 2.68
N LYS A 64 -7.95 -15.03 2.77
CA LYS A 64 -8.48 -15.99 3.75
C LYS A 64 -8.35 -15.48 5.18
N GLN A 65 -7.20 -14.93 5.55
CA GLN A 65 -6.99 -14.31 6.86
C GLN A 65 -7.92 -13.12 7.09
N THR A 66 -8.13 -12.30 6.05
CA THR A 66 -9.03 -11.14 6.11
C THR A 66 -10.48 -11.57 6.31
N MET A 67 -10.94 -12.60 5.58
CA MET A 67 -12.30 -13.13 5.73
C MET A 67 -12.51 -13.75 7.11
N ASN A 68 -11.55 -14.54 7.60
CA ASN A 68 -11.59 -15.09 8.95
C ASN A 68 -11.65 -13.99 10.03
N PHE A 69 -10.90 -12.89 9.86
CA PHE A 69 -10.96 -11.75 10.76
C PHE A 69 -12.33 -11.04 10.74
N LEU A 70 -13.00 -11.04 9.59
CA LEU A 70 -14.34 -10.47 9.42
C LEU A 70 -15.46 -11.43 9.85
N GLU A 71 -15.12 -12.67 10.26
CA GLU A 71 -16.08 -13.74 10.54
C GLU A 71 -16.95 -14.11 9.32
N GLU A 72 -16.37 -14.05 8.13
CA GLU A 72 -17.03 -14.32 6.85
C GLU A 72 -16.34 -15.46 6.08
N ASP A 73 -17.07 -16.10 5.17
CA ASP A 73 -16.56 -17.20 4.35
C ASP A 73 -15.66 -16.72 3.20
N TYR A 74 -14.57 -17.45 2.96
CA TYR A 74 -13.73 -17.23 1.77
C TYR A 74 -14.39 -17.78 0.50
N HIS A 75 -14.38 -16.98 -0.57
CA HIS A 75 -14.78 -17.40 -1.91
C HIS A 75 -13.65 -17.17 -2.91
N PRO A 76 -13.26 -18.20 -3.71
CA PRO A 76 -12.22 -18.06 -4.73
C PRO A 76 -12.47 -16.93 -5.75
N SER A 77 -13.74 -16.61 -6.01
CA SER A 77 -14.15 -15.50 -6.88
C SER A 77 -13.68 -14.13 -6.39
N GLN A 78 -13.35 -13.96 -5.11
CA GLN A 78 -12.78 -12.71 -4.57
C GLN A 78 -11.43 -12.35 -5.19
N LEU A 79 -10.74 -13.33 -5.79
CA LEU A 79 -9.47 -13.14 -6.48
C LEU A 79 -9.61 -13.17 -8.01
N ASP A 80 -10.81 -13.37 -8.55
CA ASP A 80 -11.04 -13.32 -9.98
C ASP A 80 -11.20 -11.86 -10.44
N PRO A 81 -10.27 -11.31 -11.25
CA PRO A 81 -10.39 -9.95 -11.78
C PRO A 81 -11.68 -9.74 -12.56
N ASN A 82 -12.22 -10.77 -13.23
CA ASN A 82 -13.47 -10.65 -13.96
C ASN A 82 -14.67 -10.45 -13.04
N GLN A 83 -14.56 -10.80 -11.75
CA GLN A 83 -15.58 -10.60 -10.74
C GLN A 83 -15.34 -9.29 -9.98
N TYR A 84 -14.19 -9.13 -9.31
CA TYR A 84 -13.96 -7.98 -8.43
C TYR A 84 -13.88 -6.65 -9.19
N SER A 85 -13.56 -6.67 -10.49
CA SER A 85 -13.50 -5.47 -11.32
C SER A 85 -14.84 -5.07 -11.96
N GLN A 86 -15.96 -5.71 -11.60
CA GLN A 86 -17.30 -5.30 -12.05
C GLN A 86 -17.93 -4.29 -11.08
N ASN A 87 -17.32 -3.11 -10.95
CA ASN A 87 -17.78 -2.08 -10.04
C ASN A 87 -17.69 -0.68 -10.64
N THR A 88 -18.27 0.32 -9.95
CA THR A 88 -18.35 1.71 -10.44
C THR A 88 -16.97 2.36 -10.63
N ILE A 89 -15.97 1.97 -9.83
CA ILE A 89 -14.61 2.55 -9.88
C ILE A 89 -13.90 2.10 -11.15
N THR A 90 -13.86 0.80 -11.43
CA THR A 90 -13.24 0.23 -12.63
C THR A 90 -14.01 0.61 -13.91
N ASN A 91 -15.34 0.69 -13.84
CA ASN A 91 -16.18 1.13 -14.94
C ASN A 91 -16.02 2.61 -15.29
N SER A 92 -15.51 3.44 -14.37
CA SER A 92 -15.27 4.87 -14.63
C SER A 92 -14.18 5.12 -15.68
N LYS A 93 -13.38 4.10 -16.03
CA LYS A 93 -12.25 4.16 -16.98
C LYS A 93 -11.23 5.27 -16.69
N ARG A 94 -11.19 5.76 -15.44
CA ARG A 94 -10.22 6.76 -14.99
C ARG A 94 -8.80 6.16 -15.03
N PRO A 95 -7.82 6.81 -15.67
CA PRO A 95 -6.46 6.28 -15.82
C PRO A 95 -5.80 5.85 -14.50
N GLU A 96 -6.07 6.57 -13.41
CA GLU A 96 -5.56 6.27 -12.07
C GLU A 96 -6.05 4.93 -11.49
N PHE A 97 -7.17 4.42 -11.98
CA PHE A 97 -7.77 3.15 -11.56
C PHE A 97 -7.51 2.00 -12.54
N SER A 98 -6.73 2.24 -13.59
CA SER A 98 -6.42 1.23 -14.63
C SER A 98 -5.82 -0.07 -14.12
N GLN A 99 -5.20 -0.06 -12.93
CA GLN A 99 -4.63 -1.27 -12.32
C GLN A 99 -5.68 -2.13 -11.60
N LEU A 100 -6.82 -1.55 -11.19
CA LEU A 100 -7.84 -2.25 -10.41
C LEU A 100 -8.62 -3.29 -11.23
N SER A 101 -8.52 -3.25 -12.56
CA SER A 101 -9.07 -4.28 -13.45
C SER A 101 -8.07 -5.38 -13.82
N LYS A 102 -6.83 -5.30 -13.34
CA LYS A 102 -5.78 -6.28 -13.65
C LYS A 102 -5.66 -7.30 -12.53
N PRO A 103 -5.12 -8.51 -12.81
CA PRO A 103 -4.74 -9.45 -11.77
C PRO A 103 -3.81 -8.82 -10.74
N ILE A 104 -4.01 -9.18 -9.47
CA ILE A 104 -3.11 -8.81 -8.38
C ILE A 104 -1.70 -9.31 -8.73
N ASN A 105 -0.70 -8.46 -8.56
CA ASN A 105 0.69 -8.80 -8.85
C ASN A 105 1.67 -7.98 -8.02
N SER A 106 2.88 -8.51 -7.86
CA SER A 106 3.97 -7.97 -7.04
C SER A 106 4.89 -7.01 -7.81
N SER A 107 4.57 -6.62 -9.06
CA SER A 107 5.43 -5.77 -9.91
C SER A 107 5.73 -4.39 -9.31
N ARG A 108 4.95 -3.98 -8.31
CA ARG A 108 5.08 -2.67 -7.68
C ARG A 108 5.91 -2.69 -6.39
N ILE A 109 6.37 -3.85 -5.94
CA ILE A 109 7.24 -4.00 -4.77
C ILE A 109 8.67 -3.56 -5.12
N ASN A 110 9.34 -2.85 -4.22
CA ASN A 110 10.73 -2.39 -4.34
C ASN A 110 11.01 -1.47 -5.55
N ARG A 111 9.99 -0.85 -6.15
CA ARG A 111 10.15 0.10 -7.25
C ARG A 111 11.03 1.28 -6.86
N TYR A 112 10.99 1.70 -5.59
CA TYR A 112 11.80 2.81 -5.10
C TYR A 112 13.30 2.64 -5.34
N LYS A 113 13.80 1.39 -5.38
CA LYS A 113 15.21 1.08 -5.65
C LYS A 113 15.64 1.43 -7.07
N GLN A 114 14.69 1.46 -8.01
CA GLN A 114 14.92 1.79 -9.41
C GLN A 114 14.49 3.22 -9.75
N GLU A 115 13.51 3.74 -9.03
CA GLU A 115 12.81 4.97 -9.37
C GLU A 115 13.21 6.21 -8.58
N LEU A 116 13.84 6.03 -7.42
CA LEU A 116 14.34 7.11 -6.57
C LEU A 116 15.86 7.16 -6.60
N THR A 117 16.41 8.36 -6.54
CA THR A 117 17.86 8.55 -6.33
C THR A 117 18.24 8.21 -4.89
N SER A 118 19.52 7.93 -4.64
CA SER A 118 20.02 7.71 -3.28
C SER A 118 19.69 8.88 -2.35
N GLU A 119 19.85 10.12 -2.82
CA GLU A 119 19.48 11.33 -2.06
C GLU A 119 17.99 11.37 -1.69
N GLN A 120 17.12 10.94 -2.59
CA GLN A 120 15.68 10.84 -2.32
C GLN A 120 15.39 9.77 -1.27
N ILE A 121 16.00 8.59 -1.39
CA ILE A 121 15.87 7.51 -0.42
C ILE A 121 16.35 7.97 0.96
N ASP A 122 17.53 8.59 1.03
CA ASP A 122 18.11 9.15 2.24
C ASP A 122 17.21 10.21 2.86
N LYS A 123 16.62 11.08 2.03
CA LYS A 123 15.69 12.12 2.50
C LYS A 123 14.43 11.53 3.11
N PHE A 124 13.88 10.49 2.48
CA PHE A 124 12.72 9.77 3.02
C PHE A 124 13.08 9.10 4.35
N ASN A 125 14.21 8.37 4.37
CA ASN A 125 14.74 7.66 5.53
C ASN A 125 15.02 8.61 6.70
N GLN A 126 15.55 9.81 6.46
CA GLN A 126 15.78 10.83 7.49
C GLN A 126 14.49 11.25 8.19
N ILE A 127 13.36 11.30 7.47
CA ILE A 127 12.07 11.79 8.00
C ILE A 127 11.27 10.65 8.64
N ALA A 128 11.20 9.50 7.97
CA ALA A 128 10.26 8.44 8.25
C ALA A 128 10.93 7.05 8.45
N GLY A 129 12.26 6.99 8.52
CA GLY A 129 13.01 5.75 8.70
C GLY A 129 12.67 5.00 9.99
N ASN A 130 12.40 5.71 11.08
CA ASN A 130 11.97 5.06 12.33
C ASN A 130 10.63 4.33 12.14
N GLN A 131 9.67 4.94 11.45
CA GLN A 131 8.37 4.35 11.15
C GLN A 131 8.50 3.16 10.19
N LEU A 132 9.36 3.27 9.17
CA LEU A 132 9.69 2.14 8.29
C LEU A 132 10.19 0.94 9.08
N LYS A 133 11.16 1.14 9.99
CA LYS A 133 11.68 0.08 10.86
C LYS A 133 10.61 -0.50 11.78
N GLN A 134 9.78 0.35 12.38
CA GLN A 134 8.71 -0.08 13.31
C GLN A 134 7.68 -1.01 12.65
N ILE A 135 7.42 -0.84 11.36
CA ILE A 135 6.49 -1.70 10.60
C ILE A 135 7.22 -2.74 9.73
N GLY A 136 8.52 -2.98 9.99
CA GLY A 136 9.27 -4.10 9.43
C GLY A 136 9.90 -3.87 8.06
N TYR A 137 10.22 -2.62 7.69
CA TYR A 137 11.01 -2.29 6.49
C TYR A 137 12.45 -1.91 6.84
N GLU A 138 13.38 -2.31 5.99
CA GLU A 138 14.80 -1.94 6.07
C GLU A 138 15.03 -0.49 5.62
N VAL A 139 16.00 0.19 6.23
CA VAL A 139 16.30 1.62 6.03
C VAL A 139 17.79 1.81 5.82
#